data_AF-A0A2V9HSK4-F1
#
_entry.id   AF-A0A2V9HSK4-F1
#
_cell.length_a   1.000
_cell.length_b   1.000
_cell.length_c   1.000
_cell.angle_alpha   90.00
_cell.angle_beta   90.00
_cell.angle_gamma   90.00
#
_symmetry.space_group_name_H-M   'P 1'
#
loop_
_entity.id
_entity.type
_entity.pdbx_description
1 polymer ?
#
loop_
_entity_poly.entity_id
_entity_poly.type
_entity_poly.pdbx_seq_one_letter_code
_entity_poly.pdbx_strand_id
1 'polypeptide(L)' 'ATPEIAAEAHRFLRRCAGEKFSIRHASALRILYGGSVKPDNIQGLMAQEELDGALVGGASLDPKSFAALVNFAPAPLGIS' A
#
# COMPACT_ATOMS: atom_id res chain seq x y z
N ALA A 1 -0.51 11.61 3.07
CA ALA A 1 -0.29 11.16 4.45
C ALA A 1 1.10 10.54 4.52
N THR A 2 1.75 10.54 5.68
CA THR A 2 3.02 9.79 5.81
C THR A 2 2.72 8.28 5.74
N PRO A 3 3.71 7.43 5.40
CA PRO A 3 3.53 5.98 5.39
C PRO A 3 3.01 5.43 6.72
N GLU A 4 3.47 5.99 7.85
CA GLU A 4 3.11 5.55 9.20
C GLU A 4 1.63 5.80 9.48
N ILE A 5 1.10 6.96 9.06
CA ILE A 5 -0.33 7.28 9.20
C ILE A 5 -1.19 6.34 8.35
N ALA A 6 -0.73 5.99 7.13
CA ALA A 6 -1.43 5.03 6.29
C ALA A 6 -1.44 3.64 6.92
N ALA A 7 -0.30 3.19 7.47
CA ALA A 7 -0.17 1.91 8.15
C ALA A 7 -1.06 1.83 9.40
N GLU A 8 -1.09 2.87 10.23
CA GLU A 8 -1.98 2.94 11.40
C GLU A 8 -3.46 2.80 11.01
N ALA A 9 -3.90 3.54 9.98
CA ALA A 9 -5.27 3.43 9.48
C ALA A 9 -5.60 2.02 8.97
N HIS A 10 -4.68 1.40 8.23
CA HIS A 10 -4.86 0.03 7.72
C HIS A 10 -4.90 -1.02 8.85
N ARG A 11 -4.05 -0.89 9.88
CA ARG A 11 -4.10 -1.72 11.10
C ARG A 11 -5.46 -1.62 11.77
N PHE A 12 -5.98 -0.41 11.94
CA PHE A 12 -7.28 -0.17 12.54
C PHE A 12 -8.41 -0.84 11.74
N LEU A 13 -8.43 -0.64 10.41
CA LEU A 13 -9.44 -1.27 9.54
C LEU A 13 -9.39 -2.80 9.61
N ARG A 14 -8.18 -3.38 9.66
CA ARG A 14 -8.01 -4.83 9.76
C ARG A 14 -8.48 -5.37 11.11
N ARG A 15 -8.25 -4.62 12.20
CA ARG A 15 -8.80 -4.95 13.52
C ARG A 15 -10.33 -4.98 13.48
N CYS A 16 -10.97 -3.95 12.92
CA CYS A 16 -12.42 -3.91 12.76
C CYS A 16 -12.96 -5.07 11.92
N ALA A 17 -12.27 -5.45 10.85
CA ALA A 17 -12.63 -6.63 10.05
C ALA A 17 -12.49 -7.94 10.85
N GLY A 18 -11.47 -8.05 11.70
CA GLY A 18 -11.24 -9.20 12.58
C GLY A 18 -12.35 -9.36 13.61
N GLU A 19 -12.75 -8.25 14.24
CA GLU A 19 -13.86 -8.18 15.20
C GLU A 19 -15.21 -8.53 14.56
N LYS A 20 -15.46 -8.07 13.34
CA LYS A 20 -16.76 -8.23 12.66
C LYS A 20 -16.96 -9.58 11.97
N PHE A 21 -15.88 -10.18 11.47
CA PHE A 21 -15.97 -11.39 10.64
C PHE A 21 -15.18 -12.55 11.23
N SER A 22 -13.84 -12.43 11.27
CA SER A 22 -12.90 -13.32 11.97
C SER A 22 -11.47 -12.87 11.64
N ILE A 23 -10.49 -13.30 12.44
CA ILE A 23 -9.06 -13.10 12.16
C ILE A 23 -8.70 -13.65 10.77
N ARG A 24 -9.14 -14.87 10.42
CA ARG A 24 -8.85 -15.50 9.11
C ARG A 24 -9.30 -14.64 7.93
N HIS A 25 -10.52 -14.10 8.00
CA HIS A 25 -11.07 -13.25 6.93
C HIS A 25 -10.37 -11.88 6.89
N ALA A 26 -10.02 -11.30 8.03
CA ALA A 26 -9.29 -10.04 8.11
C ALA A 26 -7.87 -10.15 7.55
N SER A 27 -7.17 -11.25 7.81
CA SER A 27 -5.83 -11.51 7.25
C SER A 27 -5.84 -11.69 5.74
N ALA A 28 -6.94 -12.20 5.16
CA ALA A 28 -7.10 -12.37 3.72
C ALA A 28 -7.65 -11.14 2.99
N LEU A 29 -8.11 -10.12 3.73
CA LEU A 29 -8.67 -8.90 3.17
C LEU A 29 -7.55 -8.01 2.62
N ARG A 30 -7.62 -7.64 1.34
CA ARG A 30 -6.76 -6.60 0.77
C ARG A 30 -7.31 -5.22 1.11
N ILE A 31 -6.49 -4.39 1.75
CA ILE A 31 -6.77 -3.00 2.09
C ILE A 31 -5.79 -2.14 1.28
N LEU A 32 -6.32 -1.37 0.33
CA LEU A 32 -5.53 -0.54 -0.58
C LEU A 32 -5.45 0.90 -0.08
N TYR A 33 -4.26 1.50 -0.18
CA TYR A 33 -4.10 2.91 0.11
C TYR A 33 -4.63 3.77 -1.05
N GLY A 34 -5.66 4.58 -0.79
CA GLY A 34 -6.30 5.44 -1.79
C GLY A 34 -5.88 6.91 -1.77
N GLY A 35 -4.81 7.26 -1.03
CA GLY A 35 -4.31 8.62 -0.99
C GLY A 35 -3.47 9.00 -2.23
N SER A 36 -2.65 10.06 -2.12
CA SER A 36 -1.78 10.47 -3.23
C SER A 36 -0.63 9.48 -3.41
N VAL A 37 -0.73 8.66 -4.45
CA VAL A 37 0.25 7.65 -4.84
C VAL A 37 0.98 8.10 -6.10
N LYS A 38 2.31 8.15 -6.02
CA LYS A 38 3.19 8.66 -7.07
C LYS A 38 4.49 7.85 -7.11
N PRO A 39 5.23 7.86 -8.24
CA PRO A 39 6.49 7.12 -8.34
C PRO A 39 7.52 7.49 -7.27
N ASP A 40 7.50 8.72 -6.76
CA ASP A 40 8.42 9.22 -5.73
C ASP A 40 8.14 8.67 -4.32
N ASN A 41 6.91 8.21 -4.03
CA ASN A 41 6.49 7.82 -2.69
C ASN A 41 6.05 6.36 -2.57
N ILE A 42 5.85 5.65 -3.68
CA ILE A 42 5.33 4.28 -3.69
C ILE A 42 6.22 3.32 -2.88
N GLN A 43 7.54 3.49 -2.93
CA GLN A 43 8.46 2.62 -2.21
C GLN A 43 8.28 2.72 -0.69
N GLY A 44 8.12 3.94 -0.15
CA GLY A 44 7.87 4.14 1.29
C GLY A 44 6.51 3.62 1.73
N LEU A 45 5.49 3.74 0.87
CA LEU A 45 4.15 3.20 1.12
C LEU A 45 4.16 1.66 1.11
N MET A 46 4.78 1.04 0.11
CA MET A 46 4.82 -0.42 -0.04
C MET A 46 5.83 -1.10 0.90
N ALA A 47 6.64 -0.33 1.62
CA ALA A 47 7.46 -0.84 2.73
C ALA A 47 6.65 -1.05 4.03
N GLN A 48 5.41 -0.56 4.11
CA GLN A 48 4.54 -0.78 5.27
C GLN A 48 3.85 -2.15 5.15
N GLU A 49 4.03 -3.01 6.15
CA GLU A 49 3.45 -4.37 6.16
C GLU A 49 1.92 -4.36 6.11
N GLU A 50 1.27 -3.28 6.56
CA GLU A 50 -0.18 -3.14 6.59
C GLU A 50 -0.82 -2.78 5.23
N LEU A 51 -0.03 -2.33 4.27
CA LEU A 51 -0.50 -1.86 2.98
C LEU A 51 -0.41 -2.99 1.94
N ASP A 52 -1.56 -3.44 1.44
CA ASP A 52 -1.62 -4.54 0.46
C ASP A 52 -1.51 -4.04 -1.00
N GLY A 53 -1.27 -2.74 -1.17
CA GLY A 53 -1.24 -2.07 -2.47
C GLY A 53 -1.85 -0.68 -2.45
N ALA A 54 -2.12 -0.16 -3.64
CA ALA A 54 -2.58 1.21 -3.85
C ALA A 54 -3.76 1.29 -4.83
N LEU A 55 -4.68 2.21 -4.56
CA LEU A 55 -5.71 2.64 -5.51
C LEU A 55 -5.26 3.98 -6.12
N VAL A 56 -4.69 3.92 -7.32
CA VAL A 56 -4.01 5.05 -7.94
C VAL A 56 -5.01 5.97 -8.65
N GLY A 57 -5.03 7.25 -8.25
CA GLY A 57 -5.81 8.32 -8.90
C GLY A 57 -5.11 8.89 -10.14
N GLY A 58 -4.88 10.20 -10.17
CA GLY A 58 -4.39 10.91 -11.37
C GLY A 58 -3.11 10.36 -12.02
N ALA A 59 -2.20 9.75 -11.24
CA ALA A 59 -0.99 9.11 -11.79
C ALA A 59 -1.29 7.88 -12.67
N SER A 60 -2.51 7.33 -12.61
CA SER A 60 -2.96 6.25 -13.51
C SER A 60 -3.24 6.73 -14.94
N LEU A 61 -3.42 8.04 -15.15
CA LEU A 61 -3.73 8.62 -16.46
C LEU A 61 -2.49 8.84 -17.34
N ASP A 62 -1.29 8.78 -16.75
CA ASP A 62 -0.03 8.80 -17.49
C ASP A 62 0.57 7.39 -17.54
N PRO A 63 0.68 6.76 -18.72
CA PRO A 63 1.15 5.38 -18.84
C PRO A 63 2.54 5.15 -18.24
N LYS A 64 3.45 6.14 -18.33
CA LYS A 64 4.81 6.02 -17.77
C LYS A 64 4.78 6.02 -16.25
N SER A 65 4.04 6.96 -15.65
CA SER A 65 3.84 7.05 -14.21
C SER A 65 3.16 5.79 -13.68
N PHE A 66 2.10 5.33 -14.34
CA PHE A 66 1.39 4.12 -13.90
C PHE A 66 2.26 2.87 -14.03
N ALA A 67 3.03 2.72 -15.11
CA ALA A 67 3.98 1.62 -15.26
C ALA A 67 5.06 1.65 -14.17
N ALA A 68 5.57 2.83 -13.79
CA ALA A 68 6.52 2.97 -12.69
C ALA A 68 5.91 2.59 -11.33
N LEU A 69 4.63 2.90 -11.11
CA LEU A 69 3.89 2.50 -9.91
C LEU A 69 3.64 1.00 -9.84
N VAL A 70 3.28 0.36 -10.95
CA VAL A 70 3.05 -1.10 -11.01
C VAL A 70 4.34 -1.89 -10.86
N ASN A 71 5.42 -1.40 -11.47
CA ASN A 71 6.74 -2.06 -11.49
C ASN A 71 7.71 -1.46 -10.47
N PHE A 72 7.21 -0.85 -9.40
CA PHE A 72 8.11 -0.32 -8.37
C PHE A 72 8.98 -1.47 -7.87
N ALA A 73 10.29 -1.31 -7.94
CA ALA A 73 11.23 -2.26 -7.39
C ALA A 73 11.67 -1.74 -6.01
N PRO A 74 11.60 -2.55 -4.94
CA PRO A 74 12.38 -2.23 -3.76
C PRO A 74 13.85 -2.12 -4.18
N ALA A 75 14.58 -1.17 -3.59
CA ALA A 75 16.01 -0.99 -3.87
C ALA A 75 16.73 -2.36 -3.85
N PRO A 76 17.67 -2.63 -4.79
CA PRO A 76 18.37 -3.89 -4.83
C PRO A 76 18.90 -4.21 -3.43
N LEU A 77 18.61 -5.40 -2.91
CA LEU A 77 19.26 -5.89 -1.70
C LEU A 77 20.75 -5.89 -1.99
N GLY A 78 21.47 -4.92 -1.41
CA GLY A 78 22.91 -4.78 -1.53
C GLY A 78 23.59 -5.93 -0.81
N ILE A 79 23.59 -7.10 -1.44
CA ILE A 79 24.47 -8.21 -1.10
C ILE A 79 25.80 -7.93 -1.78
N SER A 80 26.75 -7.43 -0.99
CA SER A 80 28.19 -7.48 -1.29
C SER A 80 28.70 -8.90 -1.16
#